data_AF-A0A7W4PSH8-F1
#
_entry.id   AF-A0A7W4PSH8-F1
#
_cell.length_a   1.000
_cell.length_b   1.000
_cell.length_c   1.000
_cell.angle_alpha   90.00
_cell.angle_beta   90.00
_cell.angle_gamma   90.00
#
_symmetry.space_group_name_H-M   'P 1'
#
loop_
_entity.id
_entity.type
_entity.pdbx_description
1 polymer ?
#
loop_
_entity_poly.entity_id
_entity_poly.type
_entity_poly.pdbx_seq_one_letter_code
_entity_poly.pdbx_strand_id
1 'polypeptide(L)'
;MFIGLPAGRVGELLIQRRGVVLRLHLAAPGIEAVSVVLPLDALFEVRVQVALRLWRVLTDRRAGPDPVKLSPERVSRLILALRALDGLDAGATQREIAGVLFGQKVSARDWLSHDLHFRMKRLVSFARGLTEGGYRRLLLHPFRGW
;
A
#
# COMPACT_ATOMS: atom_id res chain seq x y z
N MET A 1 29.76 -2.84 -12.16
CA MET A 1 30.04 -3.32 -10.79
C MET A 1 28.77 -3.12 -9.97
N PHE A 2 28.05 -4.19 -9.60
CA PHE A 2 26.79 -4.11 -8.85
C PHE A 2 27.09 -3.90 -7.37
N ILE A 3 27.18 -2.64 -6.94
CA ILE A 3 27.61 -2.28 -5.58
C ILE A 3 26.47 -2.56 -4.59
N GLY A 4 26.64 -3.58 -3.74
CA GLY A 4 25.92 -3.71 -2.46
C GLY A 4 24.94 -4.88 -2.31
N LEU A 5 24.96 -5.88 -3.21
CA LEU A 5 24.23 -7.13 -2.97
C LEU A 5 25.14 -8.08 -2.17
N PRO A 6 24.75 -8.52 -0.95
CA PRO A 6 25.51 -9.52 -0.22
C PRO A 6 25.52 -10.83 -1.01
N ALA A 7 26.69 -11.24 -1.47
CA ALA A 7 26.87 -12.54 -2.10
C ALA A 7 26.52 -13.66 -1.09
N GLY A 8 25.71 -14.64 -1.51
CA GLY A 8 25.50 -15.87 -0.75
C GLY A 8 24.32 -15.93 0.23
N ARG A 9 23.44 -14.92 0.31
CA ARG A 9 22.20 -15.03 1.11
C ARG A 9 21.00 -15.42 0.24
N VAL A 10 20.33 -16.51 0.63
CA VAL A 10 18.92 -16.75 0.29
C VAL A 10 18.07 -15.97 1.29
N GLY A 11 17.05 -15.27 0.82
CA GLY A 11 16.14 -14.52 1.69
C GLY A 11 15.80 -13.13 1.19
N GLU A 12 15.28 -12.31 2.10
CA GLU A 12 14.83 -10.96 1.79
C GLU A 12 15.97 -9.93 1.96
N LEU A 13 16.10 -9.04 0.97
CA LEU A 13 16.98 -7.90 1.03
C LEU A 13 16.21 -6.62 0.73
N LEU A 14 16.38 -5.61 1.60
CA LEU A 14 15.91 -4.26 1.33
C LEU A 14 17.07 -3.42 0.81
N ILE A 15 16.91 -2.89 -0.40
CA ILE A 15 17.83 -1.89 -0.97
C ILE A 15 17.19 -0.53 -0.83
N GLN A 16 17.84 0.37 -0.10
CA GLN A 16 17.48 1.78 -0.05
C GLN A 16 18.50 2.60 -0.83
N ARG A 17 18.06 3.23 -1.92
CA ARG A 17 18.90 4.10 -2.76
C ARG A 17 18.07 5.29 -3.23
N ARG A 18 18.59 6.51 -3.04
CA ARG A 18 17.94 7.78 -3.47
C ARG A 18 16.45 7.87 -3.09
N GLY A 19 16.10 7.47 -1.86
CA GLY A 19 14.72 7.51 -1.35
C GLY A 19 13.79 6.42 -1.88
N VAL A 20 14.29 5.50 -2.70
CA VAL A 20 13.56 4.32 -3.16
C VAL A 20 13.96 3.11 -2.34
N VAL A 21 12.96 2.43 -1.77
CA VAL A 21 13.13 1.12 -1.12
C VAL A 21 12.67 0.04 -2.10
N LEU A 22 13.54 -0.93 -2.37
CA LEU A 22 13.23 -2.13 -3.15
C LEU A 22 13.39 -3.35 -2.26
N ARG A 23 12.36 -4.18 -2.19
CA ARG A 23 12.38 -5.47 -1.51
C ARG A 23 12.69 -6.55 -2.54
N LEU A 24 13.81 -7.23 -2.36
CA LEU A 24 14.29 -8.30 -3.22
C LEU A 24 14.19 -9.63 -2.49
N HIS A 25 13.73 -10.66 -3.21
CA HIS A 25 13.80 -12.03 -2.74
C HIS A 25 14.91 -12.75 -3.53
N LEU A 26 15.98 -13.13 -2.84
CA LEU A 26 17.13 -13.82 -3.42
C LEU A 26 16.87 -15.32 -3.37
N ALA A 27 16.69 -15.93 -4.54
CA ALA A 27 16.28 -17.34 -4.68
C ALA A 27 17.44 -18.34 -4.67
N ALA A 28 18.67 -17.92 -5.01
CA ALA A 28 19.83 -18.80 -5.05
C ALA A 28 21.13 -18.05 -4.68
N PRO A 29 22.03 -18.66 -3.89
CA PRO A 29 23.38 -18.14 -3.70
C PRO A 29 24.25 -18.49 -4.92
N GLY A 30 25.32 -17.72 -5.17
CA GLY A 30 26.38 -18.11 -6.11
C GLY A 30 26.19 -17.71 -7.57
N ILE A 31 25.32 -16.74 -7.89
CA ILE A 31 25.19 -16.24 -9.27
C ILE A 31 26.33 -15.26 -9.58
N GLU A 32 27.12 -15.52 -10.63
CA GLU A 32 28.19 -14.62 -11.10
C GLU A 32 27.65 -13.28 -11.64
N ALA A 33 26.37 -13.24 -12.03
CA ALA A 33 25.67 -12.06 -12.50
C ALA A 33 24.25 -11.95 -11.92
N VAL A 34 23.80 -10.73 -11.64
CA VAL A 34 22.44 -10.48 -11.13
C VAL A 34 21.41 -10.75 -12.23
N SER A 35 20.47 -11.64 -11.97
CA SER A 35 19.38 -11.99 -12.89
C SER A 35 18.01 -11.83 -12.22
N VAL A 36 16.98 -11.60 -13.04
CA VAL A 36 15.58 -11.46 -12.59
C VAL A 36 14.74 -12.49 -13.34
N VAL A 37 14.04 -13.34 -12.60
CA VAL A 37 13.07 -14.31 -13.16
C VAL A 37 11.68 -13.69 -13.11
N LEU A 38 11.04 -13.58 -14.28
CA LEU A 38 9.71 -12.99 -14.43
C LEU A 38 8.71 -14.05 -14.90
N PRO A 39 7.74 -14.46 -14.06
CA PRO A 39 6.65 -15.32 -14.50
C PRO A 39 5.81 -14.66 -15.60
N LEU A 40 5.45 -15.43 -16.63
CA LEU A 40 4.51 -15.01 -17.67
C LEU A 40 3.06 -15.13 -17.16
N ASP A 41 2.68 -14.26 -16.23
CA ASP A 41 1.36 -14.22 -15.60
C ASP A 41 0.59 -12.93 -15.92
N ALA A 42 -0.62 -12.77 -15.38
CA ALA A 42 -1.44 -11.57 -15.55
C ALA A 42 -0.78 -10.28 -15.02
N LEU A 43 0.33 -10.39 -14.26
CA LEU A 43 1.09 -9.26 -13.72
C LEU A 43 2.39 -9.02 -14.52
N PHE A 44 2.65 -9.75 -15.60
CA PHE A 44 3.93 -9.71 -16.32
C PHE A 44 4.39 -8.29 -16.65
N GLU A 45 3.52 -7.45 -17.23
CA GLU A 45 3.88 -6.06 -17.57
C GLU A 45 4.32 -5.24 -16.36
N VAL A 46 3.62 -5.38 -15.23
CA VAL A 46 3.98 -4.72 -13.96
C VAL A 46 5.34 -5.21 -13.49
N ARG A 47 5.57 -6.53 -13.55
CA ARG A 47 6.84 -7.13 -13.13
C ARG A 47 8.01 -6.66 -14.00
N VAL A 48 7.81 -6.49 -15.31
CA VAL A 48 8.80 -5.89 -16.22
C VAL A 48 9.12 -4.45 -15.80
N GLN A 49 8.11 -3.63 -15.49
CA GLN A 49 8.35 -2.25 -15.02
C GLN A 49 9.12 -2.23 -13.69
N VAL A 50 8.81 -3.13 -12.76
CA VAL A 50 9.55 -3.27 -11.50
C VAL A 50 10.99 -3.72 -11.73
N ALA A 51 11.24 -4.67 -12.65
CA ALA A 51 12.59 -5.12 -13.00
C ALA A 51 13.42 -4.01 -13.65
N LEU A 52 12.83 -3.23 -14.56
CA LEU A 52 13.47 -2.07 -15.15
C LEU A 52 13.80 -1.00 -14.10
N ARG A 53 12.89 -0.80 -13.13
CA ARG A 53 13.09 0.11 -12.00
C ARG A 53 14.26 -0.36 -11.12
N LEU A 54 14.36 -1.65 -10.83
CA LEU A 54 15.49 -2.25 -10.13
C LEU A 54 16.80 -1.99 -10.87
N TRP A 55 16.85 -2.28 -12.17
CA TRP A 55 18.06 -2.06 -12.97
C TRP A 55 18.51 -0.58 -12.95
N ARG A 56 17.57 0.35 -13.09
CA ARG A 56 17.85 1.79 -12.99
C ARG A 56 18.44 2.15 -11.62
N VAL A 57 17.89 1.62 -10.53
CA VAL A 57 18.41 1.88 -9.19
C VAL A 57 19.81 1.29 -9.00
N LEU A 58 20.07 0.08 -9.49
CA LEU A 58 21.38 -0.58 -9.41
C LEU A 58 22.46 0.11 -10.27
N THR A 59 22.07 0.94 -11.24
CA THR A 59 22.97 1.76 -12.09
C THR A 59 23.06 3.22 -11.67
N ASP A 60 22.60 3.57 -10.47
CA ASP A 60 22.57 4.95 -10.00
C ASP A 60 21.79 5.89 -10.96
N ARG A 61 20.77 5.37 -11.63
CA ARG A 61 19.79 6.14 -12.41
C ARG A 61 18.54 6.43 -11.57
N ARG A 62 17.73 7.40 -11.99
CA ARG A 62 16.42 7.63 -11.38
C ARG A 62 15.53 6.41 -11.65
N ALA A 63 14.90 5.88 -10.60
CA ALA A 63 14.06 4.70 -10.68
C ALA A 63 12.88 4.87 -11.68
N GLY A 64 12.31 6.08 -11.73
CA GLY A 64 11.09 6.38 -12.48
C GLY A 64 9.83 6.17 -11.62
N PRO A 65 8.64 6.33 -12.22
CA PRO A 65 7.38 6.15 -11.52
C PRO A 65 7.25 4.71 -10.99
N ASP A 66 6.60 4.57 -9.84
CA ASP A 66 6.29 3.27 -9.29
C ASP A 66 5.02 2.72 -9.97
N PRO A 67 5.10 1.59 -10.70
CA PRO A 67 3.99 1.05 -11.47
C PRO A 67 2.83 0.57 -10.59
N VAL A 68 3.06 0.34 -9.29
CA VAL A 68 2.03 -0.10 -8.33
C VAL A 68 1.68 1.00 -7.32
N LYS A 69 1.98 2.27 -7.64
CA LYS A 69 1.67 3.37 -6.75
C LYS A 69 0.16 3.59 -6.64
N LEU A 70 -0.36 3.59 -5.41
CA LEU A 70 -1.73 4.00 -5.14
C LEU A 70 -1.91 5.52 -5.38
N SER A 71 -3.09 5.91 -5.88
CA SER A 71 -3.42 7.33 -6.01
C SER A 71 -3.49 8.01 -4.63
N PRO A 72 -3.19 9.32 -4.53
CA PRO A 72 -3.27 10.05 -3.27
C PRO A 72 -4.64 9.93 -2.58
N GLU A 73 -5.73 9.95 -3.35
CA GLU A 73 -7.09 9.79 -2.85
C GLU A 73 -7.32 8.42 -2.20
N ARG A 74 -6.79 7.35 -2.82
CA ARG A 74 -6.88 5.99 -2.26
C ARG A 74 -6.08 5.89 -0.97
N VAL A 75 -4.87 6.45 -0.94
CA VAL A 75 -4.07 6.50 0.29
C VAL A 75 -4.80 7.25 1.39
N SER A 76 -5.38 8.42 1.08
CA SER A 76 -6.17 9.20 2.05
C SER A 76 -7.36 8.40 2.60
N ARG A 77 -8.11 7.72 1.72
CA ARG A 77 -9.23 6.86 2.15
C ARG A 77 -8.79 5.70 3.03
N LEU A 78 -7.66 5.06 2.74
CA LEU A 78 -7.09 3.99 3.57
C LEU A 78 -6.66 4.52 4.95
N ILE A 79 -6.04 5.70 5.00
CA ILE A 79 -5.68 6.36 6.27
C ILE A 79 -6.93 6.67 7.10
N LEU A 80 -7.99 7.19 6.48
CA LEU A 80 -9.27 7.42 7.17
C LEU A 80 -9.87 6.13 7.71
N ALA A 81 -9.79 5.04 6.94
CA ALA A 81 -10.30 3.73 7.36
C ALA A 81 -9.54 3.18 8.58
N LEU A 82 -8.20 3.28 8.58
CA LEU A 82 -7.37 2.89 9.72
C LEU A 82 -7.71 3.71 10.96
N ARG A 83 -7.72 5.04 10.85
CA ARG A 83 -8.07 5.91 11.98
C ARG A 83 -9.48 5.69 12.50
N ALA A 84 -10.42 5.34 11.62
CA ALA A 84 -11.78 4.99 12.02
C ALA A 84 -11.81 3.69 12.85
N LEU A 85 -11.01 2.69 12.48
CA LEU A 85 -10.86 1.46 13.28
C LEU A 85 -10.21 1.77 14.62
N ASP A 86 -9.09 2.50 14.65
CA ASP A 86 -8.40 2.87 15.89
C ASP A 86 -9.36 3.59 16.87
N GLY A 87 -10.19 4.49 16.36
CA GLY A 87 -11.20 5.18 17.17
C GLY A 87 -12.29 4.25 17.70
N LEU A 88 -12.77 3.31 16.87
CA LEU A 88 -13.78 2.34 17.29
C LEU A 88 -13.22 1.37 18.34
N ASP A 89 -11.98 0.91 18.16
CA ASP A 89 -11.29 0.03 19.10
C ASP A 89 -11.00 0.74 20.43
N ALA A 90 -10.78 2.06 20.40
CA ALA A 90 -10.70 2.90 21.59
C ALA A 90 -12.07 3.21 22.25
N GLY A 91 -13.18 2.68 21.72
CA GLY A 91 -14.53 2.88 22.24
C GLY A 91 -15.21 4.19 21.84
N ALA A 92 -14.62 4.98 20.94
CA ALA A 92 -15.24 6.20 20.46
C ALA A 92 -16.46 5.90 19.57
N THR A 93 -17.49 6.74 19.65
CA THR A 93 -18.65 6.63 18.79
C THR A 93 -18.32 7.08 17.37
N GLN A 94 -19.02 6.53 16.37
CA GLN A 94 -18.88 6.99 14.98
C GLN A 94 -19.05 8.51 14.81
N ARG A 95 -19.89 9.13 15.64
CA ARG A 95 -20.11 10.58 15.67
C ARG A 95 -18.89 11.35 16.15
N GLU A 96 -18.25 10.89 17.22
CA GLU A 96 -17.01 11.50 17.74
C GLU A 96 -15.87 11.34 16.75
N ILE A 97 -15.71 10.15 16.18
CA ILE A 97 -14.71 9.85 15.16
C ILE A 97 -14.93 10.77 13.94
N ALA A 98 -16.17 10.90 13.48
CA ALA A 98 -16.48 11.78 12.35
C ALA A 98 -16.16 13.26 12.65
N GLY A 99 -16.39 13.71 13.89
CA GLY A 99 -16.01 15.06 14.33
C GLY A 99 -14.51 15.33 14.24
N VAL A 100 -13.68 14.33 14.54
CA VAL A 100 -12.21 14.43 14.42
C VAL A 100 -11.75 14.29 12.97
N LEU A 101 -12.25 13.28 12.25
CA LEU A 101 -11.76 12.95 10.90
C LEU A 101 -12.19 13.97 9.85
N PHE A 102 -13.37 14.57 10.00
CA PHE A 102 -13.94 15.49 9.01
C PHE A 102 -14.05 16.93 9.54
N GLY A 103 -13.61 17.19 10.78
CA GLY A 103 -13.64 18.53 11.38
C GLY A 103 -15.05 19.08 11.60
N GLN A 104 -16.08 18.23 11.55
CA GLN A 104 -17.49 18.64 11.59
C GLN A 104 -18.21 17.98 12.78
N LYS A 105 -18.59 18.79 13.77
CA LYS A 105 -19.35 18.31 14.93
C LYS A 105 -20.84 18.36 14.63
N VAL A 106 -21.49 17.20 14.68
CA VAL A 106 -22.94 17.06 14.55
C VAL A 106 -23.53 16.74 15.92
N SER A 107 -24.66 17.37 16.25
CA SER A 107 -25.37 17.11 17.50
C SER A 107 -25.84 15.64 17.57
N ALA A 108 -26.05 15.11 18.77
CA ALA A 108 -26.57 13.75 18.90
C ALA A 108 -27.98 13.61 18.30
N ARG A 109 -28.79 14.67 18.35
CA ARG A 109 -30.15 14.71 17.79
C ARG A 109 -30.15 14.61 16.27
N ASP A 110 -29.25 15.34 15.62
CA ASP A 110 -29.23 15.46 14.16
C ASP A 110 -28.39 14.37 13.49
N TRP A 111 -27.63 13.60 14.28
CA TRP A 111 -26.66 12.63 13.76
C TRP A 111 -27.26 11.66 12.75
N LEU A 112 -28.38 11.02 13.08
CA LEU A 112 -28.95 9.95 12.24
C LEU A 112 -29.45 10.46 10.88
N SER A 113 -29.87 11.73 10.79
CA SER A 113 -30.37 12.35 9.57
C SER A 113 -29.29 13.11 8.79
N HIS A 114 -28.12 13.36 9.38
CA HIS A 114 -27.01 14.08 8.74
C HIS A 114 -26.26 13.18 7.74
N ASP A 115 -25.80 13.75 6.62
CA ASP A 115 -25.03 13.04 5.59
C ASP A 115 -23.74 12.38 6.12
N LEU A 116 -23.12 13.00 7.13
CA LEU A 116 -21.92 12.55 7.82
C LEU A 116 -22.08 11.18 8.48
N HIS A 117 -23.29 10.86 8.98
CA HIS A 117 -23.59 9.52 9.50
C HIS A 117 -23.50 8.46 8.40
N PHE A 118 -24.07 8.71 7.22
CA PHE A 118 -23.99 7.78 6.10
C PHE A 118 -22.57 7.69 5.54
N ARG A 119 -21.84 8.82 5.49
CA ARG A 119 -20.42 8.84 5.09
C ARG A 119 -19.57 8.00 6.05
N MET A 120 -19.79 8.16 7.36
CA MET A 120 -19.09 7.38 8.39
C MET A 120 -19.45 5.91 8.31
N LYS A 121 -20.74 5.56 8.15
CA LYS A 121 -21.20 4.18 7.98
C LYS A 121 -20.51 3.50 6.79
N ARG A 122 -20.38 4.19 5.64
CA ARG A 122 -19.64 3.69 4.46
C ARG A 122 -18.15 3.53 4.75
N LEU A 123 -17.54 4.47 5.46
CA LEU A 123 -16.13 4.37 5.85
C LEU A 123 -15.87 3.18 6.78
N VAL A 124 -16.73 2.98 7.78
CA VAL A 124 -16.62 1.84 8.72
C VAL A 124 -16.82 0.51 7.99
N SER A 125 -17.83 0.42 7.10
CA SER A 125 -18.03 -0.78 6.28
C SER A 125 -16.81 -1.08 5.42
N PHE A 126 -16.25 -0.06 4.77
CA PHE A 126 -15.01 -0.19 4.00
C PHE A 126 -13.83 -0.64 4.88
N ALA A 127 -13.68 -0.06 6.08
CA ALA A 127 -12.59 -0.38 7.00
C ALA A 127 -12.68 -1.82 7.52
N ARG A 128 -13.89 -2.29 7.87
CA ARG A 128 -14.13 -3.70 8.27
C ARG A 128 -13.86 -4.66 7.12
N GLY A 129 -14.31 -4.31 5.91
CA GLY A 129 -14.00 -5.11 4.72
C GLY A 129 -12.49 -5.25 4.47
N LEU A 130 -11.70 -4.23 4.81
CA LEU A 130 -10.23 -4.35 4.80
C LEU A 130 -9.74 -5.36 5.84
N THR A 131 -10.18 -5.27 7.09
CA THR A 131 -9.72 -6.18 8.17
C THR A 131 -10.15 -7.63 7.95
N GLU A 132 -11.27 -7.87 7.27
CA GLU A 132 -11.78 -9.20 6.91
C GLU A 132 -11.03 -9.85 5.72
N GLY A 133 -9.82 -9.39 5.41
CA GLY A 133 -8.97 -9.91 4.34
C GLY A 133 -9.04 -9.14 3.03
N GLY A 134 -9.91 -8.12 2.93
CA GLY A 134 -9.99 -7.24 1.77
C GLY A 134 -8.70 -6.47 1.49
N TYR A 135 -7.84 -6.27 2.49
CA TYR A 135 -6.51 -5.65 2.32
C TYR A 135 -5.64 -6.39 1.29
N ARG A 136 -5.85 -7.70 1.07
CA ARG A 136 -5.07 -8.48 0.09
C ARG A 136 -5.27 -7.99 -1.34
N ARG A 137 -6.39 -7.31 -1.63
CA ARG A 137 -6.61 -6.67 -2.93
C ARG A 137 -5.66 -5.50 -3.19
N LEU A 138 -5.07 -4.91 -2.14
CA LEU A 138 -3.99 -3.93 -2.24
C LEU A 138 -2.65 -4.55 -2.70
N LEU A 139 -2.60 -5.85 -2.95
CA LEU A 139 -1.46 -6.54 -3.56
C LEU A 139 -1.73 -6.93 -5.03
N LEU A 140 -2.96 -6.76 -5.52
CA LEU A 140 -3.35 -7.17 -6.87
C LEU A 140 -3.29 -5.97 -7.82
N HIS A 141 -2.66 -6.16 -8.98
CA HIS A 141 -2.62 -5.14 -10.03
C HIS A 141 -3.37 -5.59 -11.30
N PRO A 142 -4.11 -4.71 -12.00
CA PRO A 142 -4.44 -3.35 -11.58
C PRO A 142 -5.38 -3.37 -10.37
N PHE A 143 -5.20 -2.42 -9.47
CA PHE A 143 -6.06 -2.27 -8.30
C PHE A 143 -7.51 -1.95 -8.73
N ARG A 144 -8.36 -2.97 -8.80
CA ARG A 144 -9.81 -2.81 -8.99
C ARG A 144 -10.43 -2.51 -7.62
N GLY A 145 -11.01 -1.31 -7.50
CA GLY A 145 -11.52 -0.76 -6.23
C GLY A 145 -12.81 -1.42 -5.71
N TRP A 146 -13.31 -0.88 -4.60
CA TRP A 146 -14.57 -1.23 -3.93
C TRP A 146 -15.63 -0.15 -4.17
#